data_AF-A0AAE0F3T5-F1
#
_entry.id   AF-A0AAE0F3T5-F1
#
_cell.length_a   1.000
_cell.length_b   1.000
_cell.length_c   1.000
_cell.angle_alpha   90.00
_cell.angle_beta   90.00
_cell.angle_gamma   90.00
#
_symmetry.space_group_name_H-M   'P 1'
#
loop_
_entity.id
_entity.type
_entity.pdbx_description
1 polymer ?
#
loop_
_entity_poly.entity_id
_entity_poly.type
_entity_poly.pdbx_seq_one_letter_code
_entity_poly.pdbx_strand_id
1 'polypeptide(L)'
;AGELSLQFSVKQLCKPWVKPSIRRELPRIDEFLAEFGSLKAACDTAGVHALDADPMIQAMQAAAEWAAMESRDGLTLTKDAFLEYRRLESIEYSVCHIAHVFGSWTIGCQEAGLGDARHFACERAMLTMEEDSEPKEVTKYSNAQLLVMYRETLSTVVLSRKLGCSHENIRIRLNKCSTPLERKAIKEHAKVTGIVDDFKRTEDVYAVAKENYLSVRAVVEILQTQGIRPPREYKAKKRHIRNITYHDSEILQCLREAARFNGAKQLLIGQYDRFAKGRTLENGRRYPTKQAVLHHMGTWTDACAAIGVDPGKIHVSTGITKYTEDELRDAIREFLRWMGTQHVLTKPTVRLYTEWRSDLLEGDPKLQLPSLSTIRNHFRQKDMSWSEVLSSVHGSV
;
A
#
# COMPACT_ATOMS: atom_id res chain seq x y z
N ALA A 1 13.21 -47.51 -15.17
CA ALA A 1 11.76 -47.24 -15.15
C ALA A 1 11.40 -46.76 -13.75
N GLY A 2 11.07 -45.50 -13.49
CA GLY A 2 10.97 -44.33 -14.34
C GLY A 2 11.33 -43.07 -13.55
N GLU A 3 12.08 -42.17 -14.19
CA GLU A 3 12.29 -40.81 -13.71
C GLU A 3 11.02 -39.99 -14.02
N LEU A 4 10.37 -39.52 -12.96
CA LEU A 4 9.35 -38.48 -13.05
C LEU A 4 10.05 -37.16 -13.38
N SER A 5 10.18 -36.91 -14.69
CA SER A 5 10.54 -35.61 -15.25
C SER A 5 9.42 -34.59 -14.96
N LEU A 6 9.59 -33.79 -13.92
CA LEU A 6 8.80 -32.58 -13.70
C LEU A 6 9.35 -31.46 -14.57
N GLN A 7 9.01 -31.48 -15.87
CA GLN A 7 9.22 -30.34 -16.76
C GLN A 7 8.21 -29.24 -16.41
N PHE A 8 8.56 -28.36 -15.48
CA PHE A 8 7.90 -27.06 -15.38
C PHE A 8 8.51 -26.12 -16.43
N SER A 9 7.70 -25.74 -17.41
CA SER A 9 8.07 -24.70 -18.37
C SER A 9 8.38 -23.39 -17.63
N VAL A 10 9.55 -22.78 -17.88
CA VAL A 10 9.97 -21.45 -17.35
C VAL A 10 8.87 -20.39 -17.55
N LYS A 11 8.06 -20.52 -18.61
CA LYS A 11 6.87 -19.70 -18.91
C LYS A 11 5.81 -19.71 -17.80
N GLN A 12 5.72 -20.78 -17.01
CA GLN A 12 4.79 -20.91 -15.87
C GLN A 12 5.34 -20.26 -14.60
N LEU A 13 6.67 -20.31 -14.37
CA LEU A 13 7.32 -19.70 -13.20
C LEU A 13 7.38 -18.17 -13.28
N CYS A 14 7.58 -17.61 -14.48
CA CYS A 14 7.77 -16.16 -14.65
C CYS A 14 6.46 -15.38 -14.90
N LYS A 15 5.32 -16.06 -15.07
CA LYS A 15 4.04 -15.45 -15.49
C LYS A 15 3.51 -14.33 -14.58
N PRO A 16 3.67 -14.37 -13.24
CA PRO A 16 3.23 -13.28 -12.35
C PRO A 16 4.17 -12.05 -12.34
N TRP A 17 5.39 -12.16 -12.86
CA TRP A 17 6.50 -11.28 -12.45
C TRP A 17 7.10 -10.43 -13.58
N VAL A 18 6.54 -10.49 -14.80
CA VAL A 18 7.06 -9.78 -15.97
C VAL A 18 6.10 -8.66 -16.40
N LYS A 19 6.61 -7.42 -16.53
CA LYS A 19 5.85 -6.25 -17.02
C LYS A 19 5.21 -6.53 -18.40
N PRO A 20 4.00 -6.02 -18.69
CA PRO A 20 3.30 -6.29 -19.95
C PRO A 20 4.07 -5.92 -21.23
N SER A 21 5.00 -4.95 -21.15
CA SER A 21 5.84 -4.54 -22.26
C SER A 21 6.85 -5.61 -22.69
N ILE A 22 7.38 -6.40 -21.74
CA ILE A 22 8.34 -7.49 -21.99
C ILE A 22 7.62 -8.75 -22.48
N ARG A 23 6.31 -8.89 -22.19
CA ARG A 23 5.51 -10.05 -22.63
C ARG A 23 5.38 -10.17 -24.15
N ARG A 24 5.61 -9.09 -24.91
CA ARG A 24 5.51 -9.11 -26.38
C ARG A 24 6.71 -9.75 -27.06
N GLU A 25 7.82 -9.91 -26.35
CA GLU A 25 9.07 -10.49 -26.89
C GLU A 25 9.34 -11.92 -26.39
N LEU A 26 8.35 -12.51 -25.69
CA LEU A 26 8.42 -13.84 -25.08
C LEU A 26 8.60 -15.08 -25.99
N PRO A 27 8.50 -15.05 -27.35
CA PRO A 27 8.71 -16.28 -28.12
C PRO A 27 10.15 -16.82 -28.10
N ARG A 28 11.15 -16.09 -27.59
CA ARG A 28 12.57 -16.45 -27.79
C ARG A 28 13.37 -16.79 -26.55
N ILE A 29 12.78 -16.97 -25.36
CA ILE A 29 13.59 -17.28 -24.16
C ILE A 29 14.35 -18.61 -24.29
N ASP A 30 13.77 -19.62 -24.95
CA ASP A 30 14.43 -20.92 -25.10
C ASP A 30 15.56 -20.85 -26.16
N GLU A 31 15.40 -20.07 -27.23
CA GLU A 31 16.48 -19.77 -28.20
C GLU A 31 17.57 -18.88 -27.58
N PHE A 32 17.18 -17.91 -26.75
CA PHE A 32 18.06 -16.96 -26.08
C PHE A 32 18.89 -17.62 -24.97
N LEU A 33 18.33 -18.58 -24.23
CA LEU A 33 19.10 -19.36 -23.26
C LEU A 33 19.95 -20.45 -23.93
N ALA A 34 19.54 -20.97 -25.08
CA ALA A 34 20.36 -21.88 -25.89
C ALA A 34 21.58 -21.18 -26.50
N GLU A 35 21.47 -19.90 -26.85
CA GLU A 35 22.56 -19.11 -27.43
C GLU A 35 23.60 -18.66 -26.39
N PHE A 36 23.18 -18.34 -25.16
CA PHE A 36 24.07 -17.76 -24.15
C PHE A 36 24.41 -18.68 -22.97
N GLY A 37 23.80 -19.86 -22.86
CA GLY A 37 24.13 -20.90 -21.86
C GLY A 37 23.81 -20.56 -20.40
N SER A 38 23.71 -19.27 -20.04
CA SER A 38 23.28 -18.80 -18.71
C SER A 38 22.72 -17.37 -18.79
N LEU A 39 21.90 -17.00 -17.79
CA LEU A 39 21.36 -15.65 -17.64
C LEU A 39 22.47 -14.59 -17.44
N LYS A 40 23.59 -14.98 -16.82
CA LYS A 40 24.76 -14.12 -16.59
C LYS A 40 25.41 -13.69 -17.91
N ALA A 41 25.69 -14.65 -18.79
CA ALA A 41 26.28 -14.38 -20.10
C ALA A 41 25.39 -13.47 -20.98
N ALA A 42 24.07 -13.61 -20.86
CA ALA A 42 23.12 -12.75 -21.55
C ALA A 42 23.12 -11.29 -21.01
N CYS A 43 23.24 -11.11 -19.70
CA CYS A 43 23.36 -9.79 -19.08
C CYS A 43 24.68 -9.10 -19.44
N ASP A 44 25.79 -9.85 -19.44
CA ASP A 44 27.12 -9.36 -19.82
C ASP A 44 27.15 -8.91 -21.28
N THR A 45 26.50 -9.66 -22.18
CA THR A 45 26.40 -9.31 -23.60
C THR A 45 25.49 -8.09 -23.85
N ALA A 46 24.46 -7.91 -23.02
CA ALA A 46 23.52 -6.80 -23.12
C ALA A 46 24.02 -5.48 -22.51
N GLY A 47 25.23 -5.45 -21.92
CA GLY A 47 25.78 -4.27 -21.25
C GLY A 47 24.96 -3.82 -20.03
N VAL A 48 24.13 -4.72 -19.48
CA VAL A 48 23.39 -4.46 -18.25
C VAL A 48 24.34 -4.83 -17.11
N HIS A 49 24.84 -3.83 -16.38
CA HIS A 49 25.63 -4.06 -15.17
C HIS A 49 24.82 -4.96 -14.23
N ALA A 50 25.15 -6.25 -14.20
CA ALA A 50 24.68 -7.16 -13.18
C ALA A 50 25.12 -6.60 -11.83
N LEU A 51 24.26 -6.68 -10.81
CA LEU A 51 24.68 -6.41 -9.43
C LEU A 51 25.93 -7.26 -9.17
N ASP A 52 27.05 -6.61 -8.84
CA ASP A 52 28.32 -7.30 -8.63
C ASP A 52 28.13 -8.39 -7.58
N ALA A 53 28.37 -9.65 -7.97
CA ALA A 53 28.23 -10.80 -7.10
C ALA A 53 29.27 -10.79 -5.96
N ASP A 54 30.42 -10.15 -6.19
CA ASP A 54 31.57 -10.15 -5.29
C ASP A 54 31.28 -9.44 -3.95
N PRO A 55 30.68 -8.23 -3.90
CA PRO A 55 30.23 -7.61 -2.65
C PRO A 55 29.23 -8.47 -1.85
N MET A 56 28.36 -9.22 -2.54
CA MET A 56 27.39 -10.10 -1.87
C MET A 56 28.08 -11.31 -1.25
N ILE A 57 29.03 -11.92 -1.96
CA ILE A 57 29.84 -13.03 -1.44
C ILE A 57 30.65 -12.59 -0.22
N GLN A 58 31.31 -11.43 -0.29
CA GLN A 58 32.07 -10.86 0.83
C GLN A 58 31.19 -10.60 2.06
N ALA A 59 29.98 -10.04 1.86
CA ALA A 59 29.04 -9.82 2.95
C ALA A 59 28.56 -11.14 3.59
N MET A 60 28.37 -12.20 2.79
CA MET A 60 27.99 -13.53 3.30
C MET A 60 29.13 -14.19 4.09
N GLN A 61 30.37 -14.05 3.63
CA GLN A 61 31.56 -14.56 4.34
C GLN A 61 31.75 -13.85 5.68
N ALA A 62 31.67 -12.52 5.70
CA ALA A 62 31.81 -11.73 6.93
C ALA A 62 30.68 -12.05 7.95
N ALA A 63 29.46 -12.29 7.48
CA ALA A 63 28.35 -12.73 8.32
C ALA A 63 28.59 -14.12 8.94
N ALA A 64 29.19 -15.04 8.17
CA ALA A 64 29.51 -16.39 8.64
C ALA A 64 30.62 -16.37 9.70
N GLU A 65 31.65 -15.55 9.50
CA GLU A 65 32.72 -15.34 10.48
C GLU A 65 32.17 -14.74 11.78
N TRP A 66 31.31 -13.71 11.67
CA TRP A 66 30.63 -13.12 12.83
C TRP A 66 29.80 -14.17 13.59
N ALA A 67 29.00 -14.96 12.88
CA ALA A 67 28.17 -16.01 13.48
C ALA A 67 29.00 -17.12 14.14
N ALA A 68 30.18 -17.44 13.59
CA ALA A 68 31.11 -18.40 14.17
C ALA A 68 31.76 -17.87 15.47
N MET A 69 32.07 -16.57 15.54
CA MET A 69 32.58 -15.94 16.76
C MET A 69 31.54 -15.94 17.90
N GLU A 70 30.27 -15.70 17.58
CA GLU A 70 29.19 -15.65 18.57
C GLU A 70 28.70 -17.03 19.03
N SER A 71 28.62 -18.03 18.13
CA SER A 71 27.90 -19.27 18.42
C SER A 71 28.74 -20.41 19.02
N ARG A 72 30.08 -20.31 19.08
CA ARG A 72 31.02 -21.41 19.43
C ARG A 72 30.91 -22.69 18.57
N ASP A 73 29.88 -22.83 17.72
CA ASP A 73 29.57 -24.00 16.91
C ASP A 73 29.84 -23.75 15.41
N GLY A 74 31.10 -23.46 15.05
CA GLY A 74 31.61 -23.51 13.68
C GLY A 74 31.00 -22.53 12.66
N LEU A 75 31.46 -22.63 11.40
CA LEU A 75 31.17 -21.71 10.28
C LEU A 75 29.80 -21.94 9.60
N THR A 76 28.75 -22.26 10.36
CA THR A 76 27.42 -22.49 9.77
C THR A 76 26.59 -21.20 9.79
N LEU A 77 26.51 -20.51 8.64
CA LEU A 77 25.68 -19.31 8.51
C LEU A 77 24.20 -19.67 8.35
N THR A 78 23.42 -19.44 9.39
CA THR A 78 21.96 -19.52 9.30
C THR A 78 21.36 -18.25 8.70
N LYS A 79 20.17 -18.36 8.11
CA LYS A 79 19.42 -17.19 7.59
C LYS A 79 19.16 -16.14 8.68
N ASP A 80 18.84 -16.58 9.89
CA ASP A 80 18.56 -15.68 11.01
C ASP A 80 19.83 -14.97 11.49
N ALA A 81 20.96 -15.68 11.57
CA ALA A 81 22.27 -15.09 11.86
C ALA A 81 22.67 -14.03 10.81
N PHE A 82 22.43 -14.30 9.52
CA PHE A 82 22.69 -13.32 8.46
C PHE A 82 21.79 -12.08 8.58
N LEU A 83 20.51 -12.25 8.93
CA LEU A 83 19.59 -11.12 9.12
C LEU A 83 19.98 -10.27 10.33
N GLU A 84 20.49 -10.90 11.39
CA GLU A 84 20.99 -10.20 12.57
C GLU A 84 22.29 -9.44 12.27
N TYR A 85 23.25 -10.07 11.59
CA TYR A 85 24.47 -9.43 11.14
C TYR A 85 24.19 -8.21 10.24
N ARG A 86 23.28 -8.37 9.27
CA ARG A 86 22.83 -7.28 8.40
C ARG A 86 22.29 -6.08 9.19
N ARG A 87 21.54 -6.34 10.27
CA ARG A 87 20.98 -5.29 11.13
C ARG A 87 22.09 -4.52 11.85
N LEU A 88 23.16 -5.21 12.27
CA LEU A 88 24.28 -4.61 12.99
C LEU A 88 25.18 -3.80 12.05
N GLU A 89 25.51 -4.34 10.89
CA GLU A 89 26.47 -3.74 9.95
C GLU A 89 25.82 -2.88 8.85
N SER A 90 24.49 -2.68 8.91
CA SER A 90 23.72 -1.87 7.94
C SER A 90 23.91 -2.30 6.47
N ILE A 91 24.05 -3.60 6.22
CA ILE A 91 24.29 -4.14 4.88
C ILE A 91 23.03 -3.98 4.00
N GLU A 92 23.20 -3.39 2.81
CA GLU A 92 22.09 -3.10 1.88
C GLU A 92 21.45 -4.38 1.31
N TYR A 93 22.25 -5.45 1.16
CA TYR A 93 21.82 -6.70 0.54
C TYR A 93 20.89 -7.50 1.46
N SER A 94 19.76 -7.96 0.90
CA SER A 94 18.79 -8.80 1.60
C SER A 94 18.96 -10.25 1.17
N VAL A 95 18.41 -11.20 1.94
CA VAL A 95 18.32 -12.61 1.53
C VAL A 95 17.62 -12.76 0.16
N CYS A 96 16.70 -11.86 -0.18
CA CYS A 96 16.04 -11.84 -1.48
C CYS A 96 16.97 -11.34 -2.60
N HIS A 97 17.88 -10.38 -2.32
CA HIS A 97 18.90 -9.94 -3.28
C HIS A 97 19.87 -11.08 -3.59
N ILE A 98 20.31 -11.81 -2.57
CA ILE A 98 21.20 -12.98 -2.72
C ILE A 98 20.49 -14.09 -3.50
N ALA A 99 19.25 -14.43 -3.16
CA ALA A 99 18.48 -15.42 -3.93
C ALA A 99 18.18 -14.97 -5.36
N HIS A 100 18.08 -13.66 -5.62
CA HIS A 100 17.90 -13.13 -6.97
C HIS A 100 19.17 -13.25 -7.82
N VAL A 101 20.34 -12.98 -7.24
CA VAL A 101 21.63 -13.06 -7.94
C VAL A 101 22.10 -14.52 -8.12
N PHE A 102 21.96 -15.36 -7.10
CA PHE A 102 22.47 -16.74 -7.10
C PHE A 102 21.39 -17.80 -7.36
N GLY A 103 20.14 -17.40 -7.63
CA GLY A 103 19.00 -18.32 -7.86
C GLY A 103 18.41 -18.96 -6.60
N SER A 104 19.20 -19.15 -5.54
CA SER A 104 18.72 -19.53 -4.21
C SER A 104 19.69 -19.11 -3.11
N TRP A 105 19.21 -19.09 -1.86
CA TRP A 105 20.07 -18.88 -0.69
C TRP A 105 21.16 -19.95 -0.57
N THR A 106 20.81 -21.21 -0.81
CA THR A 106 21.74 -22.35 -0.75
C THR A 106 22.88 -22.21 -1.75
N ILE A 107 22.58 -21.82 -2.99
CA ILE A 107 23.62 -21.59 -4.02
C ILE A 107 24.49 -20.40 -3.62
N GLY A 108 23.91 -19.31 -3.12
CA GLY A 108 24.70 -18.17 -2.61
C GLY A 108 25.64 -18.56 -1.48
N CYS A 109 25.21 -19.43 -0.55
CA CYS A 109 26.07 -19.95 0.51
C CYS A 109 27.21 -20.81 -0.04
N GLN A 110 26.93 -21.68 -1.02
CA GLN A 110 27.94 -22.51 -1.67
C GLN A 110 28.98 -21.67 -2.42
N GLU A 111 28.55 -20.68 -3.20
CA GLU A 111 29.42 -19.73 -3.91
C GLU A 111 30.27 -18.91 -2.92
N ALA A 112 29.76 -18.63 -1.72
CA ALA A 112 30.51 -17.97 -0.66
C ALA A 112 31.50 -18.91 0.08
N GLY A 113 31.58 -20.19 -0.28
CA GLY A 113 32.43 -21.18 0.39
C GLY A 113 31.89 -21.64 1.75
N LEU A 114 30.62 -21.38 2.04
CA LEU A 114 29.95 -21.79 3.27
C LEU A 114 29.35 -23.19 3.05
N GLY A 115 29.81 -24.17 3.84
CA GLY A 115 29.42 -25.57 3.69
C GLY A 115 27.91 -25.84 3.84
N ASP A 116 27.52 -27.09 3.56
CA ASP A 116 26.13 -27.58 3.41
C ASP A 116 25.08 -26.84 4.27
N ALA A 117 24.37 -25.90 3.64
CA ALA A 117 23.26 -25.18 4.26
C ALA A 117 22.09 -26.15 4.46
N ARG A 118 22.04 -26.82 5.63
CA ARG A 118 21.04 -27.86 5.91
C ARG A 118 19.62 -27.34 5.72
N HIS A 119 18.88 -28.02 4.84
CA HIS A 119 17.43 -27.94 4.71
C HIS A 119 16.77 -28.34 6.05
N PHE A 120 15.96 -27.46 6.65
CA PHE A 120 14.96 -27.88 7.63
C PHE A 120 13.62 -28.05 6.92
N ALA A 121 13.34 -29.29 6.48
CA ALA A 121 11.99 -29.75 6.21
C ALA A 121 11.55 -30.61 7.41
N CYS A 122 10.43 -30.24 8.02
CA CYS A 122 9.75 -30.97 9.09
C CYS A 122 9.46 -32.42 8.69
N GLU A 123 10.03 -33.40 9.38
CA GLU A 123 9.44 -34.74 9.49
C GLU A 123 9.97 -35.50 10.73
N ARG A 124 9.11 -36.36 11.30
CA ARG A 124 9.29 -37.28 12.45
C ARG A 124 9.07 -36.73 13.87
N ALA A 125 7.80 -36.59 14.22
CA ALA A 125 7.30 -36.96 15.56
C ALA A 125 5.79 -37.27 15.51
N MET A 126 5.42 -38.39 14.89
CA MET A 126 4.13 -39.04 15.14
C MET A 126 4.40 -40.42 15.72
N LEU A 127 4.25 -40.52 17.04
CA LEU A 127 4.02 -41.77 17.75
C LEU A 127 2.81 -41.54 18.67
N THR A 128 1.71 -42.21 18.31
CA THR A 128 0.70 -42.89 19.15
C THR A 128 0.52 -42.42 20.61
N MET A 129 -0.71 -42.08 21.00
CA MET A 129 -1.41 -42.67 22.17
C MET A 129 -2.93 -42.37 22.11
N GLU A 130 -3.68 -43.38 22.55
CA GLU A 130 -5.15 -43.52 22.58
C GLU A 130 -5.86 -42.75 23.71
N GLU A 131 -7.19 -42.81 23.58
CA GLU A 131 -8.38 -42.45 24.37
C GLU A 131 -8.34 -42.18 25.89
N ASP A 132 -9.33 -41.33 26.25
CA ASP A 132 -10.08 -41.17 27.50
C ASP A 132 -9.41 -40.67 28.80
N SER A 133 -9.62 -39.39 29.10
CA SER A 133 -10.04 -38.91 30.43
C SER A 133 -10.48 -37.43 30.44
N GLU A 134 -11.52 -37.12 31.22
CA GLU A 134 -12.08 -35.78 31.47
C GLU A 134 -11.08 -34.80 32.14
N PRO A 135 -11.27 -33.47 32.01
CA PRO A 135 -10.16 -32.53 31.93
C PRO A 135 -9.69 -32.00 33.29
N LYS A 136 -8.41 -32.17 33.58
CA LYS A 136 -7.67 -31.42 34.62
C LYS A 136 -6.25 -31.04 34.16
N GLU A 137 -6.07 -30.37 33.02
CA GLU A 137 -4.70 -30.34 32.43
C GLU A 137 -4.13 -29.03 31.90
N VAL A 138 -4.75 -27.85 32.05
CA VAL A 138 -4.07 -26.62 31.57
C VAL A 138 -2.74 -26.37 32.29
N THR A 139 -2.68 -26.70 33.58
CA THR A 139 -1.48 -26.54 34.41
C THR A 139 -0.33 -27.47 34.00
N LYS A 140 -0.60 -28.53 33.24
CA LYS A 140 0.45 -29.43 32.74
C LYS A 140 1.30 -28.81 31.63
N TYR A 141 0.74 -27.84 30.90
CA TYR A 141 1.48 -27.16 29.84
C TYR A 141 2.22 -25.96 30.38
N SER A 142 3.52 -25.91 30.09
CA SER A 142 4.32 -24.73 30.33
C SER A 142 3.82 -23.56 29.48
N ASN A 143 4.16 -22.36 29.95
CA ASN A 143 3.85 -21.11 29.28
C ASN A 143 4.42 -21.03 27.84
N ALA A 144 5.60 -21.62 27.61
CA ALA A 144 6.20 -21.71 26.29
C ALA A 144 5.47 -22.73 25.38
N GLN A 145 5.05 -23.87 25.93
CA GLN A 145 4.27 -24.87 25.19
C GLN A 145 2.92 -24.30 24.75
N LEU A 146 2.23 -23.55 25.61
CA LEU A 146 1.00 -22.85 25.24
C LEU A 146 1.20 -21.86 24.10
N LEU A 147 2.33 -21.14 24.08
CA LEU A 147 2.67 -20.18 23.02
C LEU A 147 2.93 -20.90 21.68
N VAL A 148 3.63 -22.04 21.69
CA VAL A 148 3.87 -22.86 20.50
C VAL A 148 2.56 -23.40 19.95
N MET A 149 1.72 -24.01 20.79
CA MET A 149 0.41 -24.51 20.39
C MET A 149 -0.49 -23.38 19.85
N TYR A 150 -0.41 -22.18 20.45
CA TYR A 150 -1.13 -21.02 19.95
C TYR A 150 -0.64 -20.57 18.58
N ARG A 151 0.67 -20.58 18.32
CA ARG A 151 1.23 -20.28 17.00
C ARG A 151 0.77 -21.27 15.93
N GLU A 152 0.58 -22.54 16.29
CA GLU A 152 0.12 -23.58 15.37
C GLU A 152 -1.37 -23.49 15.04
N THR A 153 -2.19 -23.20 16.05
CA THR A 153 -3.66 -23.13 15.89
C THR A 153 -4.16 -21.76 15.49
N LEU A 154 -3.36 -20.72 15.77
CA LEU A 154 -3.71 -19.31 15.68
C LEU A 154 -5.05 -18.99 16.36
N SER A 155 -5.48 -19.75 17.37
CA SER A 155 -6.78 -19.52 17.99
C SER A 155 -6.80 -20.01 19.43
N THR A 156 -7.01 -19.06 20.34
CA THR A 156 -7.20 -19.33 21.77
C THR A 156 -8.48 -20.15 22.02
N VAL A 157 -9.49 -20.05 21.16
CA VAL A 157 -10.74 -20.83 21.23
C VAL A 157 -10.51 -22.28 20.79
N VAL A 158 -9.71 -22.51 19.75
CA VAL A 158 -9.32 -23.87 19.34
C VAL A 158 -8.45 -24.51 20.41
N LEU A 159 -7.49 -23.77 20.98
CA LEU A 159 -6.73 -24.26 22.13
C LEU A 159 -7.63 -24.62 23.31
N SER A 160 -8.63 -23.78 23.61
CA SER A 160 -9.48 -23.99 24.78
C SER A 160 -10.29 -25.27 24.67
N ARG A 161 -10.77 -25.59 23.47
CA ARG A 161 -11.43 -26.88 23.19
C ARG A 161 -10.46 -28.05 23.25
N LYS A 162 -9.27 -27.93 22.65
CA LYS A 162 -8.24 -29.00 22.67
C LYS A 162 -7.75 -29.30 24.08
N LEU A 163 -7.63 -28.29 24.93
CA LEU A 163 -7.07 -28.39 26.28
C LEU A 163 -8.14 -28.53 27.37
N GLY A 164 -9.42 -28.60 27.00
CA GLY A 164 -10.54 -28.75 27.93
C GLY A 164 -10.61 -27.63 28.99
N CYS A 165 -10.42 -26.36 28.60
CA CYS A 165 -10.37 -25.26 29.54
C CYS A 165 -11.01 -23.97 29.06
N SER A 166 -11.15 -22.99 29.96
CA SER A 166 -11.75 -21.70 29.59
C SER A 166 -10.83 -20.90 28.66
N HIS A 167 -11.43 -20.34 27.62
CA HIS A 167 -10.76 -19.44 26.68
C HIS A 167 -10.04 -18.28 27.40
N GLU A 168 -10.64 -17.74 28.46
CA GLU A 168 -10.06 -16.63 29.22
C GLU A 168 -8.80 -17.05 30.00
N ASN A 169 -8.73 -18.28 30.52
CA ASN A 169 -7.53 -18.77 31.22
C ASN A 169 -6.34 -18.91 30.26
N ILE A 170 -6.56 -19.38 29.03
CA ILE A 170 -5.51 -19.43 28.00
C ILE A 170 -5.06 -18.01 27.64
N ARG A 171 -6.00 -17.07 27.48
CA ARG A 171 -5.68 -15.67 27.14
C ARG A 171 -4.83 -15.01 28.23
N ILE A 172 -5.20 -15.18 29.50
CA ILE A 172 -4.45 -14.65 30.65
C ILE A 172 -3.03 -15.24 30.68
N ARG A 173 -2.90 -16.56 30.48
CA ARG A 173 -1.58 -17.20 30.46
C ARG A 173 -0.75 -16.72 29.29
N LEU A 174 -1.25 -16.76 28.05
CA LEU A 174 -0.51 -16.28 26.89
C LEU A 174 -0.02 -14.84 27.08
N ASN A 175 -0.85 -13.93 27.61
CA ASN A 175 -0.46 -12.54 27.92
C ASN A 175 0.67 -12.41 28.94
N LYS A 176 0.83 -13.37 29.86
CA LYS A 176 1.97 -13.41 30.81
C LYS A 176 3.26 -13.94 30.18
N CYS A 177 3.16 -14.67 29.06
CA CYS A 177 4.27 -15.40 28.45
C CYS A 177 4.84 -14.73 27.21
N SER A 178 4.10 -13.78 26.64
CA SER A 178 4.44 -13.16 25.36
C SER A 178 5.21 -11.86 25.58
N THR A 179 6.23 -11.67 24.76
CA THR A 179 6.91 -10.38 24.59
C THR A 179 5.90 -9.29 24.21
N PRO A 180 6.20 -7.99 24.40
CA PRO A 180 5.30 -6.91 24.00
C PRO A 180 4.85 -6.99 22.53
N LEU A 181 5.75 -7.42 21.64
CA LEU A 181 5.46 -7.66 20.22
C LEU A 181 4.48 -8.82 20.00
N GLU A 182 4.67 -9.93 20.71
CA GLU A 182 3.76 -11.07 20.63
C GLU A 182 2.39 -10.78 21.26
N ARG A 183 2.34 -9.98 22.34
CA ARG A 183 1.07 -9.48 22.90
C ARG A 183 0.33 -8.59 21.90
N LYS A 184 1.06 -7.78 21.13
CA LYS A 184 0.47 -6.99 20.03
C LYS A 184 -0.07 -7.91 18.94
N ALA A 185 0.68 -8.93 18.52
CA ALA A 185 0.23 -9.92 17.54
C ALA A 185 -1.00 -10.72 18.01
N ILE A 186 -1.05 -11.14 19.29
CA ILE A 186 -2.21 -11.82 19.90
C ILE A 186 -3.43 -10.89 19.92
N LYS A 187 -3.26 -9.61 20.27
CA LYS A 187 -4.34 -8.61 20.25
C LYS A 187 -4.84 -8.34 18.83
N GLU A 188 -3.94 -8.20 17.87
CA GLU A 188 -4.28 -8.03 16.45
C GLU A 188 -5.00 -9.26 15.90
N HIS A 189 -4.57 -10.46 16.28
CA HIS A 189 -5.21 -11.71 15.90
C HIS A 189 -6.61 -11.86 16.53
N ALA A 190 -6.77 -11.56 17.82
CA ALA A 190 -8.08 -11.56 18.48
C ALA A 190 -9.04 -10.56 17.81
N LYS A 191 -8.52 -9.41 17.35
CA LYS A 191 -9.27 -8.43 16.56
C LYS A 191 -9.70 -9.01 15.20
N VAL A 192 -8.81 -9.76 14.53
CA VAL A 192 -9.12 -10.49 13.29
C VAL A 192 -10.20 -11.54 13.50
N THR A 193 -10.16 -12.30 14.60
CA THR A 193 -11.16 -13.34 14.88
C THR A 193 -12.54 -12.73 15.14
N GLY A 194 -12.61 -11.63 15.90
CA GLY A 194 -13.86 -10.90 16.14
C GLY A 194 -14.50 -10.38 14.84
N ILE A 195 -13.70 -9.87 13.90
CA ILE A 195 -14.17 -9.40 12.59
C ILE A 195 -14.80 -10.53 11.77
N VAL A 196 -14.23 -11.75 11.82
CA VAL A 196 -14.78 -12.91 11.12
C VAL A 196 -16.12 -13.33 11.71
N ASP A 197 -16.23 -13.37 13.03
CA ASP A 197 -17.46 -13.77 13.71
C ASP A 197 -18.57 -12.71 13.53
N ASP A 198 -18.23 -11.42 13.60
CA ASP A 198 -19.15 -10.33 13.28
C ASP A 198 -19.64 -10.40 11.83
N PHE A 199 -18.76 -10.76 10.90
CA PHE A 199 -19.15 -10.96 9.51
C PHE A 199 -20.05 -12.17 9.32
N LYS A 200 -19.78 -13.30 9.98
CA LYS A 200 -20.67 -14.47 9.94
C LYS A 200 -22.06 -14.18 10.54
N ARG A 201 -22.12 -13.30 11.54
CA ARG A 201 -23.38 -12.88 12.17
C ARG A 201 -24.20 -11.93 11.30
N THR A 202 -23.54 -10.97 10.66
CA THR A 202 -24.22 -9.86 9.95
C THR A 202 -24.35 -10.09 8.45
N GLU A 203 -23.46 -10.90 7.87
CA GLU A 203 -23.23 -11.06 6.43
C GLU A 203 -23.01 -9.73 5.68
N ASP A 204 -22.74 -8.62 6.39
CA ASP A 204 -22.57 -7.28 5.85
C ASP A 204 -21.22 -6.66 6.26
N VAL A 205 -20.30 -6.61 5.30
CA VAL A 205 -18.96 -6.01 5.46
C VAL A 205 -19.03 -4.56 5.97
N TYR A 206 -20.06 -3.78 5.61
CA TYR A 206 -20.19 -2.39 6.04
C TYR A 206 -20.62 -2.28 7.51
N ALA A 207 -21.51 -3.15 7.96
CA ALA A 207 -21.91 -3.23 9.36
C ALA A 207 -20.70 -3.57 10.23
N VAL A 208 -19.95 -4.62 9.85
CA VAL A 208 -18.72 -5.03 10.55
C VAL A 208 -17.69 -3.90 10.59
N ALA A 209 -17.46 -3.21 9.47
CA ALA A 209 -16.54 -2.07 9.40
C ALA A 209 -16.96 -0.93 10.33
N LYS A 210 -18.27 -0.63 10.39
CA LYS A 210 -18.81 0.42 11.26
C LYS A 210 -18.71 0.04 12.74
N GLU A 211 -19.10 -1.18 13.10
CA GLU A 211 -19.09 -1.68 14.48
C GLU A 211 -17.66 -1.79 15.03
N ASN A 212 -16.70 -2.17 14.18
CA ASN A 212 -15.30 -2.33 14.57
C ASN A 212 -14.43 -1.08 14.34
N TYR A 213 -15.03 0.03 13.88
CA TYR A 213 -14.32 1.27 13.53
C TYR A 213 -13.14 1.05 12.56
N LEU A 214 -13.36 0.21 11.55
CA LEU A 214 -12.37 -0.13 10.52
C LEU A 214 -12.80 0.39 9.15
N SER A 215 -11.82 0.54 8.26
CA SER A 215 -12.15 0.74 6.85
C SER A 215 -12.73 -0.55 6.26
N VAL A 216 -13.69 -0.42 5.37
CA VAL A 216 -14.26 -1.56 4.60
C VAL A 216 -13.15 -2.36 3.91
N ARG A 217 -12.10 -1.69 3.42
CA ARG A 217 -10.95 -2.35 2.79
C ARG A 217 -10.22 -3.28 3.76
N ALA A 218 -9.94 -2.80 4.97
CA ALA A 218 -9.27 -3.60 6.00
C ALA A 218 -10.10 -4.82 6.38
N VAL A 219 -11.42 -4.68 6.55
CA VAL A 219 -12.32 -5.81 6.81
C VAL A 219 -12.27 -6.84 5.67
N VAL A 220 -12.32 -6.40 4.41
CA VAL A 220 -12.23 -7.30 3.24
C VAL A 220 -10.89 -8.02 3.17
N GLU A 221 -9.78 -7.33 3.41
CA GLU A 221 -8.44 -7.93 3.43
C GLU A 221 -8.35 -8.99 4.54
N ILE A 222 -8.90 -8.71 5.73
CA ILE A 222 -8.96 -9.66 6.85
C ILE A 222 -9.83 -10.88 6.52
N LEU A 223 -10.99 -10.69 5.89
CA LEU A 223 -11.83 -11.83 5.48
C LEU A 223 -11.14 -12.68 4.41
N GLN A 224 -10.44 -12.04 3.47
CA GLN A 224 -9.71 -12.73 2.40
C GLN A 224 -8.53 -13.56 2.93
N THR A 225 -7.77 -13.06 3.89
CA THR A 225 -6.67 -13.81 4.51
C THR A 225 -7.17 -15.05 5.27
N GLN A 226 -8.42 -15.02 5.73
CA GLN A 226 -9.10 -16.15 6.37
C GLN A 226 -9.84 -17.08 5.38
N GLY A 227 -9.64 -16.89 4.07
CA GLY A 227 -10.28 -17.72 3.04
C GLY A 227 -11.77 -17.42 2.83
N ILE A 228 -12.33 -16.43 3.52
CA ILE A 228 -13.73 -16.03 3.37
C ILE A 228 -13.82 -15.04 2.21
N ARG A 229 -14.57 -15.41 1.17
CA ARG A 229 -14.87 -14.51 0.06
C ARG A 229 -16.15 -13.73 0.35
N PRO A 230 -16.09 -12.45 0.76
CA PRO A 230 -17.31 -11.67 0.95
C PRO A 230 -18.11 -11.59 -0.38
N PRO A 231 -19.46 -11.59 -0.33
CA PRO A 231 -20.34 -11.62 -1.51
C PRO A 231 -19.96 -10.57 -2.54
N ARG A 232 -19.78 -10.92 -3.81
CA ARG A 232 -19.32 -9.99 -4.89
C ARG A 232 -20.12 -8.67 -4.94
N GLU A 233 -21.34 -8.68 -4.44
CA GLU A 233 -22.24 -7.53 -4.29
C GLU A 233 -21.66 -6.37 -3.45
N TYR A 234 -20.67 -6.59 -2.57
CA TYR A 234 -20.01 -5.48 -1.86
C TYR A 234 -19.27 -4.53 -2.83
N LYS A 235 -18.74 -5.04 -3.96
CA LYS A 235 -18.16 -4.20 -5.02
C LYS A 235 -19.26 -3.48 -5.82
N ALA A 236 -20.45 -4.06 -5.90
CA ALA A 236 -21.57 -3.52 -6.65
C ALA A 236 -22.23 -2.33 -5.93
N LYS A 237 -22.36 -2.35 -4.58
CA LYS A 237 -22.91 -1.20 -3.84
C LYS A 237 -22.11 0.09 -4.03
N LYS A 238 -20.78 0.02 -4.22
CA LYS A 238 -19.96 1.21 -4.57
C LYS A 238 -20.11 1.65 -6.03
N ARG A 239 -20.44 0.73 -6.94
CA ARG A 239 -20.60 1.01 -8.39
C ARG A 239 -22.05 1.37 -8.78
N HIS A 240 -23.01 1.16 -7.88
CA HIS A 240 -24.41 1.54 -8.06
C HIS A 240 -24.81 2.83 -7.33
N ILE A 241 -23.86 3.72 -7.06
CA ILE A 241 -24.20 5.14 -7.26
C ILE A 241 -24.29 5.29 -8.79
N ARG A 242 -25.42 4.85 -9.34
CA ARG A 242 -25.85 5.09 -10.72
C ARG A 242 -25.52 6.56 -11.01
N ASN A 243 -25.07 6.89 -12.22
CA ASN A 243 -24.99 8.28 -12.67
C ASN A 243 -26.27 8.99 -12.21
N ILE A 244 -26.17 9.77 -11.14
CA ILE A 244 -27.31 10.45 -10.58
C ILE A 244 -27.52 11.61 -11.52
N THR A 245 -28.33 11.37 -12.55
CA THR A 245 -28.72 12.39 -13.50
C THR A 245 -29.73 13.28 -12.79
N TYR A 246 -29.35 14.53 -12.55
CA TYR A 246 -30.26 15.54 -12.05
C TYR A 246 -30.91 16.23 -13.25
N HIS A 247 -32.19 16.57 -13.15
CA HIS A 247 -32.77 17.51 -14.09
C HIS A 247 -32.38 18.94 -13.70
N ASP A 248 -32.28 19.83 -14.68
CA ASP A 248 -31.93 21.23 -14.44
C ASP A 248 -32.90 21.90 -13.46
N SER A 249 -34.19 21.55 -13.54
CA SER A 249 -35.22 22.01 -12.60
C SER A 249 -34.94 21.62 -11.15
N GLU A 250 -34.45 20.39 -10.91
CA GLU A 250 -34.09 19.91 -9.57
C GLU A 250 -32.86 20.64 -9.04
N ILE A 251 -31.87 20.91 -9.89
CA ILE A 251 -30.68 21.67 -9.52
C ILE A 251 -31.08 23.10 -9.12
N LEU A 252 -31.89 23.77 -9.94
CA LEU A 252 -32.35 25.13 -9.66
C LEU A 252 -33.19 25.18 -8.39
N GLN A 253 -34.04 24.17 -8.13
CA GLN A 253 -34.77 24.07 -6.87
C GLN A 253 -33.82 23.94 -5.67
N CYS A 254 -32.84 23.02 -5.73
CA CYS A 254 -31.83 22.87 -4.67
C CYS A 254 -31.09 24.18 -4.37
N LEU A 255 -30.73 24.93 -5.41
CA LEU A 255 -30.04 26.20 -5.26
C LEU A 255 -30.96 27.29 -4.66
N ARG A 256 -32.24 27.36 -5.06
CA ARG A 256 -33.22 28.27 -4.46
C ARG A 256 -33.44 27.99 -2.99
N GLU A 257 -33.54 26.72 -2.61
CA GLU A 257 -33.64 26.31 -1.20
C GLU A 257 -32.38 26.70 -0.42
N ALA A 258 -31.19 26.51 -0.99
CA ALA A 258 -29.94 26.93 -0.38
C ALA A 258 -29.87 28.46 -0.19
N ALA A 259 -30.28 29.23 -1.19
CA ALA A 259 -30.31 30.69 -1.12
C ALA A 259 -31.28 31.19 -0.04
N ARG A 260 -32.50 30.63 -0.01
CA ARG A 260 -33.50 30.92 1.03
C ARG A 260 -33.00 30.56 2.43
N PHE A 261 -32.39 29.39 2.60
CA PHE A 261 -31.84 28.95 3.88
C PHE A 261 -30.75 29.87 4.42
N ASN A 262 -29.88 30.39 3.53
CA ASN A 262 -28.83 31.33 3.93
C ASN A 262 -29.36 32.76 4.12
N GLY A 263 -30.64 33.04 3.84
CA GLY A 263 -31.25 34.37 3.94
C GLY A 263 -30.57 35.42 3.06
N ALA A 264 -29.83 34.98 2.04
CA ALA A 264 -28.85 35.82 1.38
C ALA A 264 -29.30 36.17 -0.03
N LYS A 265 -29.17 37.45 -0.40
CA LYS A 265 -29.25 37.92 -1.80
C LYS A 265 -28.11 37.34 -2.67
N GLN A 266 -27.11 36.77 -2.02
CA GLN A 266 -25.91 36.20 -2.61
C GLN A 266 -25.70 34.76 -2.17
N LEU A 267 -25.33 33.88 -3.09
CA LEU A 267 -25.02 32.47 -2.77
C LEU A 267 -23.56 32.14 -3.10
N LEU A 268 -22.74 31.92 -2.07
CA LEU A 268 -21.36 31.46 -2.22
C LEU A 268 -21.31 29.94 -2.45
N ILE A 269 -20.37 29.46 -3.27
CA ILE A 269 -20.14 28.02 -3.49
C ILE A 269 -19.98 27.27 -2.15
N GLY A 270 -19.21 27.83 -1.21
CA GLY A 270 -18.99 27.21 0.10
C GLY A 270 -20.24 27.17 0.98
N GLN A 271 -21.17 28.11 0.82
CA GLN A 271 -22.47 28.08 1.53
C GLN A 271 -23.34 26.96 0.96
N TYR A 272 -23.38 26.81 -0.36
CA TYR A 272 -24.09 25.71 -1.00
C TYR A 272 -23.53 24.35 -0.61
N ASP A 273 -22.21 24.14 -0.66
CA ASP A 273 -21.57 22.88 -0.26
C ASP A 273 -21.92 22.49 1.18
N ARG A 274 -21.93 23.47 2.11
CA ARG A 274 -22.33 23.22 3.51
C ARG A 274 -23.82 22.90 3.62
N PHE A 275 -24.66 23.59 2.87
CA PHE A 275 -26.10 23.34 2.85
C PHE A 275 -26.45 21.94 2.29
N ALA A 276 -25.85 21.56 1.16
CA ALA A 276 -26.11 20.30 0.48
C ALA A 276 -25.54 19.07 1.23
N LYS A 277 -24.53 19.27 2.10
CA LYS A 277 -23.85 18.18 2.80
C LYS A 277 -24.82 17.40 3.69
N GLY A 278 -25.05 16.14 3.33
CA GLY A 278 -25.88 15.21 4.09
C GLY A 278 -27.38 15.34 3.84
N ARG A 279 -27.83 16.27 2.98
CA ARG A 279 -29.22 16.40 2.59
C ARG A 279 -29.58 15.44 1.46
N THR A 280 -30.85 15.06 1.43
CA THR A 280 -31.46 14.22 0.41
C THR A 280 -32.74 14.86 -0.13
N LEU A 281 -32.95 14.76 -1.44
CA LEU A 281 -34.21 15.06 -2.11
C LEU A 281 -35.33 14.13 -1.61
N GLU A 282 -36.58 14.47 -1.93
CA GLU A 282 -37.77 13.70 -1.53
C GLU A 282 -37.73 12.24 -2.01
N ASN A 283 -37.11 11.99 -3.17
CA ASN A 283 -36.90 10.66 -3.74
C ASN A 283 -35.73 9.88 -3.09
N GLY A 284 -35.16 10.37 -1.98
CA GLY A 284 -34.05 9.76 -1.27
C GLY A 284 -32.68 9.94 -1.95
N ARG A 285 -32.60 10.58 -3.12
CA ARG A 285 -31.32 10.92 -3.77
C ARG A 285 -30.62 12.02 -2.98
N ARG A 286 -29.29 12.07 -3.03
CA ARG A 286 -28.54 13.15 -2.38
C ARG A 286 -28.76 14.48 -3.10
N TYR A 287 -28.56 15.58 -2.40
CA TYR A 287 -28.48 16.89 -3.06
C TYR A 287 -27.32 16.92 -4.07
N PRO A 288 -27.47 17.67 -5.19
CA PRO A 288 -26.41 17.77 -6.19
C PRO A 288 -25.17 18.42 -5.58
N THR A 289 -23.98 17.89 -5.89
CA THR A 289 -22.72 18.50 -5.49
C THR A 289 -22.46 19.76 -6.31
N LYS A 290 -21.58 20.66 -5.86
CA LYS A 290 -21.17 21.81 -6.70
C LYS A 290 -20.65 21.40 -8.09
N GLN A 291 -20.00 20.24 -8.21
CA GLN A 291 -19.52 19.74 -9.50
C GLN A 291 -20.68 19.35 -10.41
N ALA A 292 -21.74 18.74 -9.86
CA ALA A 292 -22.96 18.46 -10.62
C ALA A 292 -23.65 19.76 -11.06
N VAL A 293 -23.73 20.76 -10.18
CA VAL A 293 -24.27 22.09 -10.55
C VAL A 293 -23.47 22.72 -11.69
N LEU A 294 -22.13 22.75 -11.59
CA LEU A 294 -21.25 23.32 -12.62
C LEU A 294 -21.31 22.54 -13.94
N HIS A 295 -21.47 21.22 -13.89
CA HIS A 295 -21.63 20.42 -15.11
C HIS A 295 -22.89 20.78 -15.89
N HIS A 296 -24.00 21.06 -15.20
CA HIS A 296 -25.27 21.40 -15.84
C HIS A 296 -25.37 22.88 -16.24
N MET A 297 -24.88 23.78 -15.39
CA MET A 297 -25.07 25.22 -15.56
C MET A 297 -23.85 25.93 -16.17
N GLY A 298 -22.74 25.21 -16.39
CA GLY A 298 -21.47 25.77 -16.89
C GLY A 298 -20.66 26.46 -15.78
N THR A 299 -21.12 27.62 -15.31
CA THR A 299 -20.44 28.39 -14.26
C THR A 299 -21.32 28.60 -13.03
N TRP A 300 -20.68 28.91 -11.89
CA TRP A 300 -21.43 29.24 -10.66
C TRP A 300 -22.22 30.54 -10.80
N THR A 301 -21.67 31.48 -11.58
CA THR A 301 -22.33 32.74 -11.91
C THR A 301 -23.62 32.49 -12.66
N ASP A 302 -23.60 31.63 -13.68
CA ASP A 302 -24.79 31.30 -14.47
C ASP A 302 -25.83 30.56 -13.62
N ALA A 303 -25.38 29.63 -12.76
CA ALA A 303 -26.26 28.93 -11.83
C ALA A 303 -26.99 29.87 -10.86
N CYS A 304 -26.29 30.90 -10.35
CA CYS A 304 -26.86 31.91 -9.48
C CYS A 304 -27.80 32.87 -10.24
N ALA A 305 -27.41 33.27 -11.45
CA ALA A 305 -28.24 34.10 -12.32
C ALA A 305 -29.57 33.40 -12.67
N ALA A 306 -29.53 32.10 -12.95
CA ALA A 306 -30.72 31.28 -13.27
C ALA A 306 -31.75 31.18 -12.13
N ILE A 307 -31.36 31.48 -10.89
CA ILE A 307 -32.27 31.53 -9.73
C ILE A 307 -32.50 32.95 -9.20
N GLY A 308 -32.00 33.97 -9.90
CA GLY A 308 -32.16 35.38 -9.54
C GLY A 308 -31.41 35.78 -8.27
N VAL A 309 -30.27 35.16 -7.99
CA VAL A 309 -29.38 35.56 -6.89
C VAL A 309 -28.01 35.93 -7.42
N ASP A 310 -27.33 36.83 -6.71
CA ASP A 310 -25.97 37.18 -7.07
C ASP A 310 -25.03 36.01 -6.70
N PRO A 311 -24.08 35.61 -7.56
CA PRO A 311 -22.99 34.76 -7.12
C PRO A 311 -22.21 35.60 -6.12
N GLY A 312 -22.27 35.25 -4.83
CA GLY A 312 -21.56 36.00 -3.80
C GLY A 312 -20.11 36.18 -4.24
N LYS A 313 -19.52 37.35 -3.96
CA LYS A 313 -18.14 37.62 -4.35
C LYS A 313 -17.28 36.47 -3.84
N ILE A 314 -16.81 35.61 -4.75
CA ILE A 314 -15.71 34.73 -4.43
C ILE A 314 -14.63 35.71 -4.05
N HIS A 315 -14.15 35.67 -2.82
CA HIS A 315 -12.89 36.29 -2.46
C HIS A 315 -11.80 35.55 -3.25
N VAL A 316 -11.76 35.78 -4.56
CA VAL A 316 -10.52 35.80 -5.31
C VAL A 316 -9.78 36.92 -4.60
N SER A 317 -8.76 36.57 -3.82
CA SER A 317 -7.91 37.54 -3.13
C SER A 317 -7.69 38.71 -4.09
N THR A 318 -8.26 39.85 -3.75
CA THR A 318 -8.42 41.01 -4.63
C THR A 318 -7.06 41.44 -5.14
N GLY A 319 -6.68 40.99 -6.34
CA GLY A 319 -5.60 41.54 -7.18
C GLY A 319 -4.16 41.49 -6.64
N ILE A 320 -3.95 41.39 -5.33
CA ILE A 320 -2.64 41.22 -4.73
C ILE A 320 -2.32 39.74 -4.86
N THR A 321 -1.81 39.37 -6.03
CA THR A 321 -1.20 38.06 -6.19
C THR A 321 -0.10 37.98 -5.15
N LYS A 322 -0.24 37.05 -4.19
CA LYS A 322 0.77 36.79 -3.16
C LYS A 322 2.17 36.59 -3.77
N TYR A 323 2.19 36.14 -5.02
CA TYR A 323 3.38 35.93 -5.82
C TYR A 323 3.34 36.79 -7.08
N THR A 324 4.45 37.41 -7.43
CA THR A 324 4.67 38.04 -8.74
C THR A 324 4.81 36.95 -9.82
N GLU A 325 4.64 37.30 -11.10
CA GLU A 325 4.85 36.34 -12.20
C GLU A 325 6.28 35.78 -12.18
N ASP A 326 7.27 36.60 -11.84
CA ASP A 326 8.68 36.20 -11.74
C ASP A 326 8.90 35.20 -10.60
N GLU A 327 8.30 35.42 -9.43
CA GLU A 327 8.37 34.47 -8.30
C GLU A 327 7.74 33.11 -8.66
N LEU A 328 6.65 33.12 -9.45
CA LEU A 328 6.05 31.88 -9.94
C LEU A 328 6.97 31.17 -10.95
N ARG A 329 7.61 31.92 -11.86
CA ARG A 329 8.57 31.37 -12.82
C ARG A 329 9.81 30.83 -12.13
N ASP A 330 10.33 31.51 -11.13
CA ASP A 330 11.49 31.09 -10.36
C ASP A 330 11.21 29.82 -9.57
N ALA A 331 10.04 29.70 -8.94
CA ALA A 331 9.62 28.45 -8.31
C ALA A 331 9.55 27.27 -9.31
N ILE A 332 9.15 27.51 -10.56
CA ILE A 332 9.16 26.49 -11.61
C ILE A 332 10.60 26.14 -12.03
N ARG A 333 11.47 27.14 -12.20
CA ARG A 333 12.90 26.92 -12.54
C ARG A 333 13.60 26.09 -11.47
N GLU A 334 13.38 26.43 -10.20
CA GLU A 334 13.97 25.72 -9.08
C GLU A 334 13.47 24.28 -9.01
N PHE A 335 12.17 24.05 -9.21
CA PHE A 335 11.61 22.70 -9.36
C PHE A 335 12.26 21.92 -10.52
N LEU A 336 12.44 22.55 -11.68
CA LEU A 336 13.08 21.90 -12.83
C LEU A 336 14.56 21.59 -12.59
N ARG A 337 15.29 22.43 -11.85
CA ARG A 337 16.66 22.15 -11.40
C ARG A 337 16.71 20.96 -10.45
N TRP A 338 15.81 20.91 -9.47
CA TRP A 338 15.69 19.77 -8.55
C TRP A 338 15.33 18.47 -9.28
N MET A 339 14.45 18.54 -10.28
CA MET A 339 14.15 17.40 -11.17
C MET A 339 15.40 16.95 -11.94
N GLY A 340 16.21 17.89 -12.42
CA GLY A 340 17.46 17.59 -13.13
C GLY A 340 18.52 16.89 -12.28
N THR A 341 18.46 17.01 -10.95
CA THR A 341 19.39 16.33 -10.04
C THR A 341 18.85 15.00 -9.53
N GLN A 342 17.57 14.94 -9.13
CA GLN A 342 16.97 13.77 -8.48
C GLN A 342 16.23 12.83 -9.45
N HIS A 343 15.80 13.33 -10.61
CA HIS A 343 14.84 12.66 -11.49
C HIS A 343 15.16 12.82 -12.98
N VAL A 344 16.44 12.68 -13.36
CA VAL A 344 16.99 12.94 -14.71
C VAL A 344 16.15 12.37 -15.86
N LEU A 345 15.60 11.16 -15.70
CA LEU A 345 14.86 10.45 -16.76
C LEU A 345 13.33 10.58 -16.66
N THR A 346 12.81 11.36 -15.71
CA THR A 346 11.36 11.45 -15.46
C THR A 346 10.81 12.78 -15.95
N LYS A 347 9.69 12.74 -16.68
CA LYS A 347 8.99 13.96 -17.08
C LYS A 347 8.45 14.69 -15.84
N PRO A 348 8.55 16.04 -15.76
CA PRO A 348 8.00 16.77 -14.63
C PRO A 348 6.49 16.58 -14.53
N THR A 349 6.01 16.21 -13.35
CA THR A 349 4.58 15.98 -13.10
C THR A 349 4.06 16.86 -11.97
N VAL A 350 2.74 17.03 -11.92
CA VAL A 350 2.00 17.67 -10.82
C VAL A 350 2.36 17.06 -9.46
N ARG A 351 2.51 15.73 -9.42
CA ARG A 351 2.85 14.99 -8.21
C ARG A 351 4.26 15.35 -7.75
N LEU A 352 5.23 15.32 -8.65
CA LEU A 352 6.64 15.62 -8.33
C LEU A 352 6.82 17.07 -7.85
N TYR A 353 6.09 18.03 -8.43
CA TYR A 353 6.09 19.41 -7.92
C TYR A 353 5.58 19.48 -6.47
N THR A 354 4.55 18.69 -6.15
CA THR A 354 3.97 18.67 -4.81
C THR A 354 4.91 18.03 -3.80
N GLU A 355 5.62 16.96 -4.18
CA GLU A 355 6.66 16.30 -3.38
C GLU A 355 7.82 17.27 -3.11
N TRP A 356 8.44 17.83 -4.16
CA TRP A 356 9.50 18.83 -4.06
C TRP A 356 9.17 20.00 -3.13
N ARG A 357 7.97 20.58 -3.31
CA ARG A 357 7.50 21.69 -2.47
C ARG A 357 7.33 21.27 -1.01
N SER A 358 6.91 20.04 -0.75
CA SER A 358 6.72 19.55 0.62
C SER A 358 8.07 19.36 1.31
N ASP A 359 9.04 18.78 0.61
CA ASP A 359 10.39 18.55 1.14
C ASP A 359 11.08 19.88 1.51
N LEU A 360 10.95 20.92 0.67
CA LEU A 360 11.50 22.24 0.97
C LEU A 360 10.82 22.92 2.17
N LEU A 361 9.50 22.79 2.31
CA LEU A 361 8.76 23.36 3.43
C LEU A 361 8.99 22.62 4.75
N GLU A 362 9.33 21.33 4.68
CA GLU A 362 9.76 20.56 5.85
C GLU A 362 11.14 21.02 6.35
N GLY A 363 12.05 21.35 5.43
CA GLY A 363 13.36 21.92 5.74
C GLY A 363 13.31 23.36 6.23
N ASP A 364 12.46 24.21 5.64
CA ASP A 364 12.25 25.60 6.08
C ASP A 364 10.75 25.98 6.03
N PRO A 365 10.04 25.89 7.17
CA PRO A 365 8.63 26.25 7.26
C PRO A 365 8.33 27.73 6.99
N LYS A 366 9.35 28.62 7.01
CA LYS A 366 9.18 30.05 6.72
C LYS A 366 9.22 30.33 5.22
N LEU A 367 9.72 29.39 4.42
CA LEU A 367 9.79 29.53 2.97
C LEU A 367 8.38 29.67 2.39
N GLN A 368 8.16 30.71 1.58
CA GLN A 368 6.86 30.93 0.96
C GLN A 368 6.89 30.43 -0.49
N LEU A 369 6.63 29.14 -0.69
CA LEU A 369 6.51 28.60 -2.05
C LEU A 369 5.06 28.61 -2.56
N PRO A 370 4.83 29.06 -3.82
CA PRO A 370 3.50 29.02 -4.42
C PRO A 370 3.00 27.59 -4.49
N SER A 371 1.70 27.40 -4.28
CA SER A 371 1.09 26.10 -4.52
C SER A 371 0.97 25.86 -6.03
N LEU A 372 0.91 24.60 -6.45
CA LEU A 372 0.64 24.28 -7.85
C LEU A 372 -0.68 24.90 -8.33
N SER A 373 -1.71 24.90 -7.48
CA SER A 373 -2.99 25.54 -7.78
C SER A 373 -2.83 27.04 -8.02
N THR A 374 -1.95 27.70 -7.27
CA THR A 374 -1.61 29.13 -7.45
C THR A 374 -0.96 29.35 -8.81
N ILE A 375 0.05 28.56 -9.17
CA ILE A 375 0.72 28.63 -10.47
C ILE A 375 -0.27 28.38 -11.61
N ARG A 376 -1.06 27.30 -11.52
CA ARG A 376 -2.06 26.96 -12.54
C ARG A 376 -3.11 28.04 -12.69
N ASN A 377 -3.62 28.60 -11.60
CA ASN A 377 -4.63 29.67 -11.69
C ASN A 377 -4.06 30.94 -12.33
N HIS A 378 -2.80 31.28 -12.06
CA HIS A 378 -2.14 32.43 -12.67
C HIS A 378 -1.94 32.23 -14.18
N PHE A 379 -1.34 31.11 -14.60
CA PHE A 379 -1.09 30.87 -16.04
C PHE A 379 -2.32 30.41 -16.82
N ARG A 380 -3.37 29.89 -16.16
CA ARG A 380 -4.66 29.60 -16.81
C ARG A 380 -5.39 30.85 -17.27
N GLN A 381 -5.15 32.01 -16.65
CA GLN A 381 -5.65 33.29 -17.18
C GLN A 381 -5.05 33.62 -18.56
N LYS A 382 -3.94 32.96 -18.92
CA LYS A 382 -3.27 33.06 -20.22
C LYS A 382 -3.54 31.82 -21.11
N ASP A 383 -4.52 30.98 -20.76
CA ASP A 383 -4.88 29.73 -21.43
C ASP A 383 -3.74 28.70 -21.58
N MET A 384 -2.72 28.73 -20.70
CA MET A 384 -1.59 27.81 -20.78
C MET A 384 -1.84 26.51 -19.99
N SER A 385 -1.57 25.38 -20.63
CA SER A 385 -1.45 24.06 -20.01
C SER A 385 -0.17 23.95 -19.17
N TRP A 386 -0.11 22.98 -18.25
CA TRP A 386 1.09 22.76 -17.41
C TRP A 386 2.35 22.49 -18.24
N SER A 387 2.22 21.71 -19.33
CA SER A 387 3.31 21.49 -20.27
C SER A 387 3.80 22.78 -20.92
N GLU A 388 2.89 23.65 -21.36
CA GLU A 388 3.26 24.94 -21.96
C GLU A 388 3.90 25.88 -20.94
N VAL A 389 3.42 25.88 -19.69
CA VAL A 389 4.05 26.62 -18.59
C VAL A 389 5.50 26.16 -18.40
N LEU A 390 5.74 24.85 -18.29
CA LEU A 390 7.09 24.31 -18.16
C LEU A 390 7.97 24.67 -19.36
N SER A 391 7.47 24.52 -20.59
CA SER A 391 8.20 24.87 -21.81
C SER A 391 8.52 26.36 -21.88
N SER A 392 7.60 27.23 -21.45
CA SER A 392 7.81 28.68 -21.45
C SER A 392 8.89 29.15 -20.47
N VAL A 393 9.12 28.38 -19.40
CA VAL A 393 10.15 28.67 -18.40
C VAL A 393 11.49 28.08 -18.82
N HIS A 394 11.47 26.91 -19.47
CA HIS A 394 12.67 26.21 -19.92
C HIS A 394 13.32 26.89 -21.13
N GLY A 395 12.54 27.43 -22.08
CA GLY A 395 13.07 28.14 -23.25
C GLY A 395 13.66 29.53 -22.96
N SER A 396 13.68 29.98 -21.70
CA SER A 396 14.28 31.25 -21.26
C SER A 396 15.59 31.05 -20.48
N VAL A 397 16.07 29.81 -20.38
CA VAL A 397 17.36 29.42 -19.80
C VAL A 397 18.25 28.95 -20.94
#